data_AF-A0A8J7SRS9-F1
#
_entry.id   AF-A0A8J7SRS9-F1
#
_cell.length_a   1.000
_cell.length_b   1.000
_cell.length_c   1.000
_cell.angle_alpha   90.00
_cell.angle_beta   90.00
_cell.angle_gamma   90.00
#
_symmetry.space_group_name_H-M   'P 1'
#
loop_
_entity.id
_entity.type
_entity.pdbx_description
1 polymer ?
#
loop_
_entity_poly.entity_id
_entity_poly.type
_entity_poly.pdbx_seq_one_letter_code
_entity_poly.pdbx_strand_id
1 'polypeptide(L)'
;MPLLESNWIIGNTNGKITGSSIVAGEITAIAGQEQDGYGIVNCWVSRGNPPASNGSCTSNHNGKLITKDIKGRVSSFLVQYQDGYGVVNFGVVINEQSYWVGSNFEGTKHHVDISVGTTFIGFQAREEDGYGIVDMKVWMSS
;
A
#
# COMPACT_ATOMS: atom_id res chain seq x y z
N MET A 1 -18.00 -13.47 3.80
CA MET A 1 -17.72 -12.03 3.82
C MET A 1 -17.42 -11.60 2.38
N PRO A 2 -18.23 -10.74 1.75
CA PRO A 2 -17.92 -10.19 0.44
C PRO A 2 -16.59 -9.44 0.46
N LEU A 3 -15.82 -9.58 -0.62
CA LEU A 3 -14.66 -8.74 -0.89
C LEU A 3 -15.11 -7.48 -1.62
N LEU A 4 -14.62 -6.34 -1.15
CA LEU A 4 -14.84 -5.02 -1.74
C LEU A 4 -13.49 -4.48 -2.20
N GLU A 5 -13.48 -3.70 -3.27
CA GLU A 5 -12.30 -3.00 -3.75
C GLU A 5 -12.59 -1.52 -3.99
N SER A 6 -11.58 -0.69 -3.78
CA SER A 6 -11.63 0.72 -4.21
C SER A 6 -11.34 0.83 -5.71
N ASN A 7 -11.61 2.00 -6.28
CA ASN A 7 -10.97 2.40 -7.53
C ASN A 7 -9.45 2.51 -7.35
N TRP A 8 -8.72 2.54 -8.46
CA TRP A 8 -7.32 2.94 -8.49
C TRP A 8 -7.17 4.39 -8.00
N ILE A 9 -6.21 4.62 -7.11
CA ILE A 9 -6.11 5.84 -6.31
C ILE A 9 -5.57 7.00 -7.15
N ILE A 10 -4.58 6.72 -7.99
CA ILE A 10 -3.93 7.73 -8.84
C ILE A 10 -4.62 7.83 -10.20
N GLY A 11 -5.12 6.71 -10.72
CA GLY A 11 -5.70 6.61 -12.06
C GLY A 11 -4.65 6.42 -13.16
N ASN A 12 -3.41 6.06 -12.81
CA ASN A 12 -2.36 5.79 -13.78
C ASN A 12 -2.56 4.39 -14.39
N THR A 13 -2.87 4.35 -15.69
CA THR A 13 -3.11 3.12 -16.46
C THR A 13 -1.91 2.59 -17.22
N ASN A 14 -0.77 3.29 -17.17
CA ASN A 14 0.44 2.89 -17.91
C ASN A 14 1.14 1.69 -17.26
N GLY A 15 1.00 1.53 -15.94
CA GLY A 15 1.53 0.38 -15.21
C GLY A 15 0.71 -0.89 -15.41
N LYS A 16 1.38 -2.04 -15.33
CA LYS A 16 0.74 -3.36 -15.36
C LYS A 16 0.22 -3.70 -13.97
N ILE A 17 -0.97 -4.30 -13.91
CA ILE A 17 -1.50 -4.84 -12.65
C ILE A 17 -0.60 -5.98 -12.21
N THR A 18 -0.11 -5.91 -10.97
CA THR A 18 0.76 -6.92 -10.38
C THR A 18 0.03 -7.71 -9.28
N GLY A 19 0.80 -8.38 -8.42
CA GLY A 19 0.30 -9.12 -7.28
C GLY A 19 -0.49 -8.26 -6.30
N SER A 20 -1.14 -8.95 -5.37
CA SER A 20 -1.88 -8.36 -4.28
C SER A 20 -1.32 -8.87 -2.97
N SER A 21 -1.24 -8.00 -1.97
CA SER A 21 -0.99 -8.40 -0.59
C SER A 21 -2.32 -8.30 0.16
N ILE A 22 -2.91 -9.44 0.52
CA ILE A 22 -4.23 -9.52 1.17
C ILE A 22 -4.17 -10.51 2.33
N VAL A 23 -4.69 -10.11 3.48
CA VAL A 23 -4.76 -10.92 4.69
C VAL A 23 -6.16 -10.88 5.27
N ALA A 24 -6.72 -12.04 5.59
CA ALA A 24 -8.03 -12.10 6.23
C ALA A 24 -7.97 -11.54 7.67
N GLY A 25 -8.91 -10.63 7.97
CA GLY A 25 -9.07 -10.01 9.29
C GLY A 25 -8.24 -8.74 9.46
N GLU A 26 -8.21 -8.22 10.68
CA GLU A 26 -7.48 -7.00 11.03
C GLU A 26 -5.97 -7.22 10.89
N ILE A 27 -5.31 -6.34 10.15
CA ILE A 27 -3.86 -6.35 9.95
C ILE A 27 -3.15 -5.62 11.10
N THR A 28 -1.90 -5.98 11.36
CA THR A 28 -1.09 -5.40 12.44
C THR A 28 0.22 -4.77 11.94
N ALA A 29 0.52 -4.90 10.66
CA ALA A 29 1.69 -4.28 10.06
C ALA A 29 1.48 -3.98 8.57
N ILE A 30 2.12 -2.91 8.12
CA ILE A 30 2.35 -2.61 6.70
C ILE A 30 3.85 -2.51 6.46
N ALA A 31 4.31 -2.88 5.27
CA ALA A 31 5.70 -2.72 4.88
C ALA A 31 5.83 -2.40 3.40
N GLY A 32 6.87 -1.66 3.06
CA GLY A 32 7.25 -1.33 1.69
C GLY A 32 8.72 -1.60 1.46
N GLN A 33 9.07 -1.82 0.19
CA GLN A 33 10.46 -1.72 -0.25
C GLN A 33 10.64 -0.40 -0.98
N GLU A 34 11.56 0.41 -0.49
CA GLU A 34 11.94 1.68 -1.09
C GLU A 34 13.26 1.51 -1.84
N GLN A 35 13.28 1.85 -3.12
CA GLN A 35 14.48 1.85 -3.96
C GLN A 35 14.91 3.30 -4.23
N ASP A 36 16.19 3.59 -3.99
CA ASP A 36 16.75 4.93 -4.19
C ASP A 36 16.59 5.38 -5.65
N GLY A 37 15.99 6.54 -5.85
CA GLY A 37 15.66 7.09 -7.17
C GLY A 37 14.38 6.56 -7.83
N TYR A 38 13.64 5.63 -7.22
CA TYR A 38 12.43 5.03 -7.81
C TYR A 38 11.20 4.98 -6.88
N GLY A 39 11.37 5.28 -5.59
CA GLY A 39 10.27 5.25 -4.63
C GLY A 39 9.92 3.84 -4.17
N ILE A 40 8.63 3.56 -3.95
CA ILE A 40 8.15 2.27 -3.46
C ILE A 40 8.06 1.29 -4.63
N VAL A 41 8.84 0.22 -4.54
CA VAL A 41 8.89 -0.84 -5.56
C VAL A 41 8.10 -2.08 -5.16
N ASN A 42 7.82 -2.26 -3.86
CA ASN A 42 7.01 -3.37 -3.35
C ASN A 42 6.27 -3.01 -2.07
N CYS A 43 5.22 -3.78 -1.74
CA CYS A 43 4.43 -3.59 -0.54
C CYS A 43 3.82 -4.88 0.02
N TRP A 44 3.56 -4.88 1.33
CA TRP A 44 2.91 -5.96 2.07
C TRP A 44 2.00 -5.44 3.19
N VAL A 45 0.96 -6.22 3.47
CA VAL A 45 0.21 -6.21 4.73
C VAL A 45 0.42 -7.51 5.49
N SER A 46 0.41 -7.46 6.83
CA SER A 46 0.60 -8.65 7.65
C SER A 46 -0.14 -8.58 8.99
N ARG A 47 -0.40 -9.75 9.58
CA ARG A 47 -0.86 -9.95 10.98
C ARG A 47 0.32 -10.29 11.93
N GLY A 48 1.51 -9.85 11.57
CA GLY A 48 2.77 -10.08 12.25
C GLY A 48 3.88 -9.33 11.53
N ASN A 49 5.13 -9.80 11.61
CA ASN A 49 6.25 -9.14 10.95
C ASN A 49 6.24 -9.40 9.43
N PRO A 50 6.11 -8.37 8.57
CA PRO A 50 6.36 -8.50 7.14
C PRO A 50 7.88 -8.60 6.84
N PRO A 51 8.28 -9.17 5.69
CA PRO A 51 7.41 -9.66 4.62
C PRO A 51 6.77 -11.00 5.01
N ALA A 52 5.44 -11.07 4.90
CA ALA A 52 4.69 -12.29 5.19
C ALA A 52 4.48 -13.11 3.90
N SER A 53 4.19 -14.40 4.05
CA SER A 53 3.82 -15.30 2.94
C SER A 53 2.54 -14.91 2.19
N ASN A 54 1.85 -13.85 2.61
CA ASN A 54 0.52 -13.44 2.15
C ASN A 54 0.56 -12.66 0.83
N GLY A 55 1.65 -12.80 0.07
CA GLY A 55 1.87 -12.14 -1.21
C GLY A 55 2.51 -10.76 -1.08
N SER A 56 3.40 -10.46 -2.02
CA SER A 56 3.93 -9.12 -2.30
C SER A 56 3.09 -8.45 -3.39
N CYS A 57 3.06 -7.13 -3.40
CA CYS A 57 2.43 -6.37 -4.49
C CYS A 57 3.13 -6.58 -5.83
N THR A 58 4.45 -6.70 -5.82
CA THR A 58 5.29 -6.83 -7.03
C THR A 58 6.31 -7.95 -6.83
N SER A 59 7.02 -8.33 -7.90
CA SER A 59 8.20 -9.19 -7.81
C SER A 59 9.50 -8.40 -7.67
N ASN A 60 9.46 -7.07 -7.74
CA ASN A 60 10.63 -6.24 -7.57
C ASN A 60 10.99 -6.18 -6.09
N HIS A 61 12.13 -6.78 -5.73
CA HIS A 61 12.65 -6.76 -4.36
C HIS A 61 13.91 -5.92 -4.18
N ASN A 62 14.23 -5.07 -5.16
CA ASN A 62 15.45 -4.28 -5.19
C ASN A 62 15.32 -2.99 -4.38
N GLY A 63 14.93 -3.09 -3.11
CA GLY A 63 14.76 -1.93 -2.25
C GLY A 63 15.00 -2.25 -0.78
N LYS A 64 15.24 -1.21 0.01
CA LYS A 64 15.32 -1.31 1.46
C LYS A 64 13.93 -1.58 2.02
N LEU A 65 13.79 -2.67 2.75
CA LEU A 65 12.56 -2.99 3.45
C LEU A 65 12.37 -2.01 4.62
N ILE A 66 11.18 -1.42 4.69
CA ILE A 66 10.73 -0.57 5.78
C ILE A 66 9.40 -1.11 6.28
N THR A 67 9.29 -1.31 7.58
CA THR A 67 8.12 -1.90 8.24
C THR A 67 7.54 -0.93 9.24
N LYS A 68 6.21 -0.88 9.29
CA LYS A 68 5.47 -0.12 10.28
C LYS A 68 4.45 -1.00 10.98
N ASP A 69 4.63 -1.15 12.29
CA ASP A 69 3.62 -1.72 13.16
C ASP A 69 2.44 -0.77 13.29
N ILE A 70 1.24 -1.33 13.18
CA ILE A 70 -0.02 -0.60 13.29
C ILE A 70 -0.95 -1.37 14.24
N LYS A 71 -1.73 -0.64 15.03
CA LYS A 71 -2.66 -1.25 15.99
C LYS A 71 -3.98 -0.50 15.98
N GLY A 72 -5.04 -1.23 15.64
CA GLY A 72 -6.40 -0.72 15.58
C GLY A 72 -6.93 -0.64 14.16
N ARG A 73 -8.19 -0.23 14.07
CA ARG A 73 -8.94 -0.18 12.83
C ARG A 73 -8.42 0.92 11.90
N VAL A 74 -8.02 0.53 10.70
CA VAL A 74 -7.67 1.45 9.62
C VAL A 74 -8.94 2.17 9.15
N SER A 75 -8.94 3.50 9.23
CA SER A 75 -10.01 4.37 8.75
C SER A 75 -9.73 4.94 7.35
N SER A 76 -8.46 5.06 6.96
CA SER A 76 -8.08 5.51 5.61
C SER A 76 -6.75 4.89 5.19
N PHE A 77 -6.60 4.65 3.89
CA PHE A 77 -5.31 4.33 3.25
C PHE A 77 -4.76 5.58 2.57
N LEU A 78 -3.46 5.83 2.69
CA LEU A 78 -2.78 7.02 2.21
C LEU A 78 -1.72 6.65 1.19
N VAL A 79 -1.59 7.44 0.12
CA VAL A 79 -0.55 7.31 -0.90
C VAL A 79 0.09 8.67 -1.13
N GLN A 80 1.41 8.70 -1.22
CA GLN A 80 2.17 9.85 -1.68
C GLN A 80 2.68 9.54 -3.08
N TYR A 81 2.27 10.35 -4.07
CA TYR A 81 2.59 10.16 -5.47
C TYR A 81 3.41 11.33 -6.01
N GLN A 82 4.47 11.02 -6.75
CA GLN A 82 5.33 11.99 -7.40
C GLN A 82 5.42 11.70 -8.89
N ASP A 83 5.12 12.71 -9.72
CA ASP A 83 5.22 12.60 -11.17
C ASP A 83 6.64 12.24 -11.60
N GLY A 84 6.76 11.32 -12.56
CA GLY A 84 8.04 10.76 -13.02
C GLY A 84 8.69 9.70 -12.11
N TYR A 85 8.16 9.47 -10.89
CA TYR A 85 8.68 8.45 -9.95
C TYR A 85 7.65 7.39 -9.57
N GLY A 86 6.37 7.76 -9.50
CA GLY A 86 5.31 6.87 -9.03
C GLY A 86 4.96 7.10 -7.56
N VAL A 87 4.55 6.03 -6.88
CA VAL A 87 4.27 6.01 -5.44
C VAL A 87 5.59 6.05 -4.68
N VAL A 88 5.84 7.15 -3.99
CA VAL A 88 7.06 7.35 -3.21
C VAL A 88 6.88 7.04 -1.72
N ASN A 89 5.63 6.97 -1.26
CA ASN A 89 5.30 6.55 0.10
C ASN A 89 3.84 6.10 0.20
N PHE A 90 3.52 5.33 1.23
CA PHE A 90 2.15 4.99 1.56
C PHE A 90 2.01 4.78 3.06
N GLY A 91 0.76 4.82 3.53
CA GLY A 91 0.46 4.70 4.94
C GLY A 91 -1.00 4.42 5.21
N VAL A 92 -1.34 4.40 6.48
CA VAL A 92 -2.72 4.24 6.95
C VAL A 92 -3.05 5.28 8.02
N VAL A 93 -4.34 5.56 8.20
CA VAL A 93 -4.86 6.33 9.34
C VAL A 93 -5.54 5.39 10.30
N ILE A 94 -5.18 5.49 11.59
CA ILE A 94 -5.82 4.77 12.70
C ILE A 94 -6.01 5.77 13.83
N ASN A 95 -7.23 5.88 14.36
CA ASN A 95 -7.57 6.83 15.43
C ASN A 95 -7.04 8.25 15.14
N GLU A 96 -7.28 8.74 13.92
CA GLU A 96 -6.85 10.07 13.43
C GLU A 96 -5.33 10.27 13.30
N GLN A 97 -4.51 9.25 13.61
CA GLN A 97 -3.06 9.29 13.46
C GLN A 97 -2.62 8.61 12.17
N SER A 98 -1.67 9.23 11.45
CA SER A 98 -1.10 8.68 10.22
C SER A 98 0.16 7.86 10.48
N TYR A 99 0.19 6.66 9.92
CA TYR A 99 1.30 5.71 10.01
C TYR A 99 1.84 5.47 8.60
N TRP A 100 2.87 6.21 8.24
CA TRP A 100 3.57 6.08 6.95
C TRP A 100 4.68 5.03 7.04
N VAL A 101 4.95 4.37 5.91
CA VAL A 101 6.02 3.39 5.77
C VAL A 101 7.37 4.10 5.67
N GLY A 102 7.52 5.01 4.69
CA GLY A 102 8.76 5.74 4.44
C GLY A 102 8.74 7.15 5.03
N SER A 103 9.84 7.87 4.79
CA SER A 103 10.02 9.29 5.15
C SER A 103 9.98 10.24 3.96
N ASN A 104 9.82 9.73 2.73
CA ASN A 104 9.66 10.55 1.55
C ASN A 104 8.22 11.09 1.48
N PHE A 105 8.07 12.41 1.46
CA PHE A 105 6.77 13.11 1.36
C PHE A 105 6.69 14.05 0.16
N GLU A 106 7.62 13.90 -0.80
CA GLU A 106 7.60 14.68 -2.03
C GLU A 106 6.38 14.33 -2.89
N GLY A 107 5.82 15.33 -3.58
CA GLY A 107 4.67 15.15 -4.47
C GLY A 107 3.29 15.39 -3.83
N THR A 108 2.27 14.72 -4.36
CA THR A 108 0.86 14.89 -3.99
C THR A 108 0.36 13.74 -3.11
N LYS A 109 -0.36 14.09 -2.05
CA LYS A 109 -1.03 13.13 -1.18
C LYS A 109 -2.41 12.75 -1.72
N HIS A 110 -2.67 11.46 -1.82
CA HIS A 110 -3.95 10.85 -2.15
C HIS A 110 -4.41 9.94 -1.01
N HIS A 111 -5.71 9.66 -0.93
CA HIS A 111 -6.24 8.73 0.07
C HIS A 111 -7.54 8.06 -0.38
N VAL A 112 -7.86 6.96 0.29
CA VAL A 112 -9.14 6.25 0.23
C VAL A 112 -9.63 6.05 1.65
N ASP A 113 -10.87 6.47 1.91
CA ASP A 113 -11.53 6.22 3.18
C ASP A 113 -12.11 4.80 3.23
N ILE A 114 -11.88 4.14 4.36
CA ILE A 114 -12.42 2.82 4.67
C ILE A 114 -13.73 3.02 5.40
N SER A 115 -14.82 2.67 4.73
CA SER A 115 -16.18 2.87 5.25
C SER A 115 -16.39 2.16 6.58
N VAL A 116 -17.20 2.76 7.44
CA VAL A 116 -17.67 2.10 8.67
C VAL A 116 -18.39 0.80 8.28
N GLY A 117 -18.06 -0.27 9.00
CA GLY A 117 -18.57 -1.62 8.74
C GLY A 117 -17.66 -2.48 7.86
N THR A 118 -16.64 -1.92 7.21
CA THR A 118 -15.64 -2.71 6.46
C THR A 118 -14.29 -2.75 7.17
N THR A 119 -13.48 -3.75 6.82
CA THR A 119 -12.12 -3.95 7.33
C THR A 119 -11.15 -3.85 6.19
N PHE A 120 -10.12 -3.00 6.31
CA PHE A 120 -8.98 -3.00 5.41
C PHE A 120 -8.21 -4.32 5.53
N ILE A 121 -8.07 -5.03 4.42
CA ILE A 121 -7.43 -6.36 4.40
C ILE A 121 -6.22 -6.42 3.48
N GLY A 122 -5.96 -5.37 2.69
CA GLY A 122 -4.85 -5.40 1.75
C GLY A 122 -4.92 -4.38 0.64
N PHE A 123 -4.01 -4.52 -0.30
CA PHE A 123 -3.92 -3.68 -1.48
C PHE A 123 -3.42 -4.48 -2.69
N GLN A 124 -3.66 -3.91 -3.87
CA GLN A 124 -3.09 -4.33 -5.14
C GLN A 124 -2.40 -3.14 -5.77
N ALA A 125 -1.31 -3.40 -6.49
CA ALA A 125 -0.51 -2.37 -7.13
C ALA A 125 -0.56 -2.47 -8.66
N ARG A 126 -0.22 -1.35 -9.31
CA ARG A 126 0.31 -1.32 -10.66
C ARG A 126 1.78 -0.97 -10.61
N GLU A 127 2.59 -1.70 -11.35
CA GLU A 127 4.03 -1.46 -11.49
C GLU A 127 4.35 -1.10 -12.93
N GLU A 128 5.30 -0.19 -13.12
CA GLU A 128 5.89 0.10 -14.42
C GLU A 128 7.23 -0.64 -14.54
N ASP A 129 7.22 -1.81 -15.20
CA ASP A 129 8.38 -2.59 -15.67
C ASP A 129 9.67 -2.53 -14.82
N GLY A 130 9.58 -2.77 -13.50
CA GLY A 130 10.75 -2.82 -12.61
C GLY A 130 11.22 -1.48 -12.07
N TYR A 131 10.57 -0.36 -12.43
CA TYR A 131 10.89 0.97 -11.93
C TYR A 131 10.25 1.16 -10.55
N GLY A 132 8.92 1.13 -10.46
CA GLY A 132 8.22 1.35 -9.20
C GLY A 132 6.72 1.16 -9.31
N ILE A 133 6.05 1.22 -8.16
CA ILE A 133 4.59 1.20 -8.10
C ILE A 133 4.08 2.55 -8.60
N VAL A 134 3.20 2.56 -9.60
CA VAL A 134 2.64 3.78 -10.19
C VAL A 134 1.18 4.03 -9.81
N ASP A 135 0.52 3.01 -9.26
CA ASP A 135 -0.84 3.13 -8.73
C ASP A 135 -1.12 2.04 -7.70
N MET A 136 -2.09 2.28 -6.83
CA MET A 136 -2.55 1.33 -5.83
C MET A 136 -4.07 1.34 -5.77
N LYS A 137 -4.64 0.22 -5.35
CA LYS A 137 -6.04 0.13 -4.91
C LYS A 137 -6.15 -0.71 -3.66
N VAL A 138 -7.23 -0.53 -2.91
CA VAL A 138 -7.42 -1.12 -1.60
C VAL A 138 -8.44 -2.25 -1.66
N TRP A 139 -8.18 -3.33 -0.93
CA TRP A 139 -9.10 -4.43 -0.66
C TRP A 139 -9.68 -4.33 0.74
N MET A 140 -10.99 -4.56 0.83
CA MET A 140 -11.76 -4.53 2.07
C MET A 140 -12.64 -5.78 2.20
N SER A 141 -12.98 -6.15 3.43
CA SER A 141 -14.01 -7.15 3.71
C SER A 141 -15.16 -6.53 4.49
N SER A 142 -16.41 -6.88 4.14
CA SER A 142 -17.63 -6.58 4.89
C SER A 142 -18.15 -7.79 5.65
#